data_AF-A0A9P9N0Z4-F1
#
_entry.id   AF-A0A9P9N0Z4-F1
#
_cell.length_a   1.000
_cell.length_b   1.000
_cell.length_c   1.000
_cell.angle_alpha   90.00
_cell.angle_beta   90.00
_cell.angle_gamma   90.00
#
_symmetry.space_group_name_H-M   'P 1'
#
loop_
_entity.id
_entity.type
_entity.pdbx_description
1 polymer ?
#
loop_
_entity_poly.entity_id
_entity_poly.type
_entity_poly.pdbx_seq_one_letter_code
_entity_poly.pdbx_strand_id
1 'polypeptide(L)'
;HLFVFIQHQQSPKMKERAKSLGENVLDYDGCAQPWVITWSDWFMFYNSKKYAGASSDDCDRFMALPMTYMVGHENLVVGDASREMGGKSDMRNGTNSPKEKVWSRYNKIS
;
A
#
# COMPACT_ATOMS: atom_id res chain seq x y z
N HIS A 1 15.75 -9.77 -8.28
CA HIS A 1 14.86 -10.90 -8.02
C HIS A 1 13.78 -10.52 -7.02
N LEU A 2 12.55 -11.00 -7.27
CA LEU A 2 11.35 -10.65 -6.51
C LEU A 2 11.39 -11.22 -5.09
N PHE A 3 11.03 -10.42 -4.08
CA PHE A 3 11.02 -10.82 -2.68
C PHE A 3 9.63 -11.30 -2.24
N VAL A 4 8.58 -10.53 -2.54
CA VAL A 4 7.18 -10.87 -2.25
C VAL A 4 6.31 -10.50 -3.45
N PHE A 5 5.24 -11.27 -3.68
CA PHE A 5 4.17 -10.95 -4.62
C PHE A 5 2.83 -10.95 -3.88
N ILE A 6 2.14 -9.82 -3.89
CA ILE A 6 0.78 -9.70 -3.35
C ILE A 6 -0.17 -9.37 -4.51
N GLN A 7 -1.35 -9.98 -4.52
CA GLN A 7 -2.45 -9.62 -5.42
C GLN A 7 -3.59 -9.06 -4.58
N HIS A 8 -3.94 -7.81 -4.83
CA HIS A 8 -5.06 -7.11 -4.21
C HIS A 8 -6.19 -6.94 -5.24
N GLN A 9 -7.45 -6.97 -4.81
CA GLN A 9 -8.61 -6.76 -5.68
C GLN A 9 -9.64 -5.84 -5.03
N GLN A 10 -10.41 -5.14 -5.87
CA GLN A 10 -11.49 -4.26 -5.45
C GLN A 10 -12.78 -4.59 -6.20
N SER A 11 -13.68 -5.33 -5.56
CA SER A 11 -15.03 -5.54 -6.10
C SER A 11 -15.80 -4.21 -6.30
N PRO A 12 -16.73 -4.11 -7.27
CA PRO A 12 -17.53 -2.90 -7.50
C PRO A 12 -18.23 -2.39 -6.22
N LYS A 13 -18.77 -3.30 -5.42
CA LYS A 13 -19.41 -3.00 -4.12
C LYS A 13 -18.47 -2.36 -3.09
N MET A 14 -17.17 -2.66 -3.15
CA MET A 14 -16.16 -1.97 -2.32
C MET A 14 -15.88 -0.57 -2.87
N LYS A 15 -15.78 -0.40 -4.19
CA LYS A 15 -15.61 0.90 -4.83
C LYS A 15 -16.80 1.83 -4.54
N GLU A 16 -18.03 1.34 -4.60
CA GLU A 16 -19.25 2.07 -4.22
C GLU A 16 -19.23 2.52 -2.76
N ARG A 17 -18.87 1.62 -1.84
CA ARG A 17 -18.76 1.94 -0.41
C ARG A 17 -17.74 3.04 -0.15
N ALA A 18 -16.56 2.96 -0.76
CA ALA A 18 -15.53 3.99 -0.61
C ALA A 18 -15.98 5.33 -1.22
N LYS A 19 -16.60 5.33 -2.41
CA LYS A 19 -17.20 6.53 -3.04
C LYS A 19 -18.29 7.17 -2.16
N SER A 20 -19.07 6.38 -1.41
CA SER A 20 -20.11 6.90 -0.51
C SER A 20 -19.58 7.69 0.70
N LEU A 21 -18.28 7.61 0.98
CA LEU A 21 -17.61 8.41 2.00
C LEU A 21 -17.18 9.80 1.48
N GLY A 22 -17.38 10.09 0.19
CA GLY A 22 -16.90 11.31 -0.47
C GLY A 22 -15.45 11.25 -0.95
N GLU A 23 -14.79 10.08 -0.83
CA GLU A 23 -13.39 9.88 -1.16
C GLU A 23 -13.15 9.62 -2.65
N ASN A 24 -11.98 10.04 -3.15
CA ASN A 24 -11.51 9.69 -4.48
C ASN A 24 -10.99 8.25 -4.51
N VAL A 25 -11.71 7.37 -5.21
CA VAL A 25 -11.38 5.94 -5.32
C VAL A 25 -10.65 5.66 -6.62
N LEU A 26 -9.47 5.04 -6.53
CA LEU A 26 -8.73 4.55 -7.69
C LEU A 26 -9.55 3.51 -8.45
N ASP A 27 -9.77 3.72 -9.74
CA ASP A 27 -10.60 2.83 -10.55
C ASP A 27 -9.76 1.70 -11.19
N TYR A 28 -9.52 0.67 -10.40
CA TYR A 28 -9.00 -0.61 -10.86
C TYR A 28 -9.81 -1.76 -10.24
N ASP A 29 -9.74 -2.95 -10.83
CA ASP A 29 -10.40 -4.16 -10.29
C ASP A 29 -9.39 -5.09 -9.60
N GLY A 30 -8.14 -5.11 -10.07
CA GLY A 30 -7.02 -5.82 -9.46
C GLY A 30 -5.71 -5.02 -9.51
N CYS A 31 -4.82 -5.26 -8.55
CA CYS A 31 -3.48 -4.68 -8.48
C CYS A 31 -2.48 -5.76 -8.04
N ALA A 32 -1.43 -5.95 -8.82
CA ALA A 32 -0.27 -6.75 -8.43
C ALA A 32 0.77 -5.86 -7.75
N GLN A 33 1.27 -6.29 -6.60
CA GLN A 33 2.24 -5.57 -5.78
C GLN A 33 3.53 -6.40 -5.67
N PRO A 34 4.45 -6.26 -6.65
CA PRO A 34 5.76 -6.88 -6.58
C PRO A 34 6.69 -6.10 -5.64
N TRP A 35 7.22 -6.76 -4.61
CA TRP A 35 8.22 -6.15 -3.72
C TRP A 35 9.62 -6.62 -4.13
N VAL A 36 10.53 -5.66 -4.31
CA VAL A 36 11.93 -5.90 -4.72
C VAL A 36 12.87 -5.26 -3.71
N ILE A 37 14.06 -5.86 -3.54
CA ILE A 37 15.07 -5.33 -2.60
C ILE A 37 15.72 -4.06 -3.17
N THR A 38 16.00 -4.05 -4.48
CA THR A 38 16.59 -2.90 -5.17
C THR A 38 15.83 -2.55 -6.45
N TRP A 39 16.03 -1.33 -6.96
CA TRP A 39 15.53 -0.94 -8.28
C TRP A 39 16.13 -1.78 -9.43
N SER A 40 17.40 -2.22 -9.27
CA SER A 40 18.04 -3.13 -10.22
C SER A 40 17.37 -4.52 -10.24
N ASP A 41 16.89 -5.00 -9.09
CA ASP A 41 16.15 -6.26 -8.99
C ASP A 41 14.83 -6.23 -9.75
N TRP A 42 14.16 -5.06 -9.80
CA TRP A 42 12.98 -4.83 -10.63
C TRP A 42 13.33 -4.81 -12.11
N PHE A 43 14.35 -4.04 -12.51
CA PHE A 43 14.79 -3.97 -13.92
C PHE A 43 15.19 -5.34 -14.48
N MET A 44 15.91 -6.16 -13.69
CA MET A 44 16.25 -7.55 -14.06
C MET A 44 15.01 -8.45 -14.19
N PHE A 45 14.01 -8.28 -13.32
CA PHE A 45 12.78 -9.06 -13.36
C PHE A 45 11.91 -8.68 -14.57
N TYR A 46 11.66 -7.39 -14.76
CA TYR A 46 10.82 -6.86 -15.84
C TYR A 46 11.36 -7.21 -17.23
N ASN A 47 12.68 -7.14 -17.42
CA ASN A 47 13.32 -7.53 -18.69
C ASN A 47 13.61 -9.05 -18.80
N SER A 48 13.15 -9.88 -17.85
CA SER A 48 13.40 -11.32 -17.90
C SER A 48 12.51 -12.01 -18.93
N LYS A 49 13.10 -12.93 -19.72
CA LYS A 49 12.35 -13.77 -20.67
C LYS A 49 11.22 -14.57 -20.00
N LYS A 50 11.38 -14.93 -18.73
CA LYS A 50 10.36 -15.62 -17.93
C LYS A 50 9.15 -14.72 -17.63
N TYR A 51 9.37 -13.46 -17.29
CA TYR A 51 8.26 -12.52 -17.09
C TYR A 51 7.56 -12.23 -18.41
N ALA A 52 8.30 -11.97 -19.50
CA ALA A 52 7.73 -11.74 -20.83
C ALA A 52 6.86 -12.92 -21.32
N GLY A 53 7.37 -14.16 -21.20
CA GLY A 53 6.64 -15.37 -21.63
C GLY A 53 5.50 -15.81 -20.72
N ALA A 54 5.49 -15.40 -19.45
CA ALA A 54 4.32 -15.58 -18.57
C ALA A 54 3.31 -14.42 -18.70
N SER A 55 3.75 -13.26 -19.20
CA SER A 55 2.88 -12.09 -19.38
C SER A 55 2.01 -12.18 -20.62
N SER A 56 2.51 -12.64 -21.77
CA SER A 56 1.81 -12.45 -23.07
C SER A 56 0.34 -12.89 -23.05
N ASP A 57 0.08 -14.13 -22.67
CA ASP A 57 -1.23 -14.75 -22.87
C ASP A 57 -2.24 -14.39 -21.76
N ASP A 58 -1.75 -14.06 -20.56
CA ASP A 58 -2.58 -13.67 -19.41
C ASP A 58 -2.78 -12.14 -19.31
N CYS A 59 -1.82 -11.31 -19.76
CA CYS A 59 -1.98 -9.85 -19.82
C CYS A 59 -3.16 -9.48 -20.71
N ASP A 60 -3.18 -10.00 -21.94
CA ASP A 60 -4.19 -9.66 -22.96
C ASP A 60 -5.62 -10.08 -22.57
N ARG A 61 -5.75 -10.96 -21.56
CA ARG A 61 -7.04 -11.46 -21.05
C ARG A 61 -7.49 -10.80 -19.75
N PHE A 62 -6.55 -10.42 -18.88
CA PHE A 62 -6.86 -10.01 -17.50
C PHE A 62 -6.39 -8.61 -17.11
N MET A 63 -5.56 -7.94 -17.92
CA MET A 63 -4.99 -6.63 -17.58
C MET A 63 -5.30 -5.56 -18.62
N ALA A 64 -5.78 -4.41 -18.14
CA ALA A 64 -5.87 -3.21 -18.96
C ALA A 64 -4.45 -2.70 -19.29
N LEU A 65 -4.17 -2.54 -20.58
CA LEU A 65 -2.89 -2.02 -21.07
C LEU A 65 -3.05 -0.57 -21.60
N PRO A 66 -2.04 0.31 -21.40
CA PRO A 66 -0.80 0.07 -20.68
C PRO A 66 -1.00 -0.05 -19.16
N MET A 67 -0.21 -0.93 -18.51
CA MET A 67 -0.23 -1.07 -17.06
C MET A 67 0.10 0.25 -16.36
N THR A 68 -0.74 0.65 -15.40
CA THR A 68 -0.49 1.81 -14.54
C THR A 68 0.25 1.37 -13.28
N TYR A 69 1.37 2.02 -12.96
CA TYR A 69 2.23 1.67 -11.84
C TYR A 69 2.20 2.75 -10.75
N MET A 70 2.03 2.32 -9.49
CA MET A 70 2.44 3.07 -8.32
C MET A 70 3.83 2.58 -7.89
N VAL A 71 4.78 3.50 -7.66
CA VAL A 71 6.15 3.18 -7.27
C VAL A 71 6.49 3.94 -5.99
N GLY A 72 7.05 3.26 -5.00
CA GLY A 72 7.41 3.85 -3.71
C GLY A 72 8.02 2.82 -2.75
N HIS A 73 8.24 3.23 -1.51
CA HIS A 73 8.67 2.35 -0.42
C HIS A 73 7.48 2.07 0.50
N GLU A 74 7.30 0.82 0.89
CA GLU A 74 6.28 0.40 1.86
C GLU A 74 6.86 0.39 3.28
N ASN A 75 6.10 0.87 4.26
CA ASN A 75 6.47 0.83 5.67
C ASN A 75 5.54 -0.13 6.42
N LEU A 76 5.87 -1.42 6.39
CA LEU A 76 5.07 -2.45 7.06
C LEU A 76 5.24 -2.37 8.59
N VAL A 77 4.29 -1.70 9.26
CA VAL A 77 4.25 -1.59 10.73
C VAL A 77 3.30 -2.63 11.31
N VAL A 78 3.82 -3.56 12.13
CA VAL A 78 3.02 -4.64 12.75
C VAL A 78 3.09 -4.57 14.27
N GLY A 79 1.93 -4.60 14.94
CA GLY A 79 1.83 -4.69 16.40
C GLY A 79 2.42 -3.51 17.18
N ASP A 80 3.02 -3.80 18.34
CA ASP A 80 3.58 -2.78 19.24
C ASP A 80 4.73 -1.95 18.62
N ALA A 81 5.34 -2.36 17.50
CA ALA A 81 6.35 -1.59 16.77
C ALA A 81 5.83 -0.21 16.31
N SER A 82 4.50 -0.04 16.18
CA SER A 82 3.88 1.27 15.98
C SER A 82 4.27 2.28 17.06
N ARG A 83 4.42 1.83 18.31
CA ARG A 83 4.71 2.67 19.49
C ARG A 83 6.15 3.15 19.51
N GLU A 84 7.08 2.37 18.94
CA GLU A 84 8.49 2.74 18.82
C GLU A 84 8.70 3.79 17.72
N MET A 85 7.94 3.71 16.61
CA MET A 85 7.95 4.73 15.55
C MET A 85 7.03 5.94 15.82
N GLY A 86 6.58 6.14 17.07
CA GLY A 86 5.77 7.29 17.47
C GLY A 86 4.30 7.24 17.05
N GLY A 87 3.84 6.15 16.45
CA GLY A 87 2.44 5.89 16.14
C GLY A 87 1.60 5.71 17.40
N LYS A 88 0.46 6.43 17.46
CA LYS A 88 -0.54 6.24 18.52
C LYS A 88 -1.59 5.25 18.08
N SER A 89 -1.68 4.13 18.78
CA SER A 89 -2.74 3.13 18.61
C SER A 89 -4.04 3.56 19.31
N ASP A 90 -4.70 4.57 18.74
CA ASP A 90 -6.03 5.05 19.16
C ASP A 90 -7.16 4.34 18.36
N MET A 91 -7.19 3.01 18.44
CA MET A 91 -8.44 2.24 18.37
C MET A 91 -8.60 1.44 19.65
N ARG A 92 -9.03 2.15 20.71
CA ARG A 92 -9.49 1.52 21.96
C ARG A 92 -10.97 1.79 22.13
N ASN A 93 -11.76 0.73 22.17
CA ASN A 93 -13.12 0.80 22.70
C ASN A 93 -13.05 1.23 24.17
N GLY A 94 -13.83 2.24 24.54
CA GLY A 94 -14.18 2.53 25.94
C GLY A 94 -13.23 3.46 26.71
N THR A 95 -13.71 4.68 26.91
CA THR A 95 -13.55 5.52 28.13
C THR A 95 -12.17 6.08 28.54
N ASN A 96 -12.19 7.40 28.75
CA ASN A 96 -11.30 8.23 29.61
C ASN A 96 -9.96 8.75 29.03
N SER A 97 -10.01 10.02 28.58
CA SER A 97 -8.85 10.90 28.38
C SER A 97 -8.25 11.39 29.72
N PRO A 98 -7.00 11.90 29.73
CA PRO A 98 -6.83 13.31 30.12
C PRO A 98 -6.08 14.16 29.07
N LYS A 99 -6.46 15.45 28.95
CA LYS A 99 -6.21 16.30 27.77
C LYS A 99 -4.94 17.20 27.81
N GLU A 100 -4.07 17.07 28.81
CA GLU A 100 -3.22 18.22 29.21
C GLU A 100 -1.73 18.19 28.80
N LYS A 101 -1.20 17.11 28.17
CA LYS A 101 0.26 17.01 27.89
C LYS A 101 0.71 17.37 26.47
N VAL A 102 -0.20 17.58 25.51
CA VAL A 102 0.19 17.75 24.09
C VAL A 102 0.74 19.16 23.79
N TRP A 103 0.26 20.19 24.48
CA TRP A 103 0.55 21.59 24.13
C TRP A 103 1.95 22.09 24.55
N SER A 104 2.63 21.43 25.50
CA SER A 104 3.87 21.96 26.10
C SER A 104 5.18 21.55 25.40
N ARG A 105 5.15 20.63 24.41
CA ARG A 105 6.36 20.17 23.71
C ARG A 105 6.62 20.83 22.34
N TYR A 106 5.61 21.40 21.70
CA TYR A 106 5.78 22.02 20.37
C TYR A 106 6.50 23.38 20.38
N ASN A 107 6.69 24.00 21.56
CA ASN A 107 7.29 25.34 21.73
C ASN A 107 8.62 25.31 22.50
N LYS A 108 9.51 24.32 22.29
CA LYS A 108 10.79 24.27 23.01
C LYS A 108 12.07 23.89 22.25
N ILE A 109 11.96 23.47 20.99
CA ILE A 109 13.06 23.48 20.02
C ILE A 109 12.44 23.78 18.64
N SER A 110 12.70 24.88 17.94
CA SER A 110 13.44 26.13 18.29
C SER A 110 14.85 25.95 18.87
#